data_AF-A0A645FQK2-F1
#
_entry.id   AF-A0A645FQK2-F1
#
_cell.length_a   1.000
_cell.length_b   1.000
_cell.length_c   1.000
_cell.angle_alpha   90.00
_cell.angle_beta   90.00
_cell.angle_gamma   90.00
#
_symmetry.space_group_name_H-M   'P 1'
#
loop_
_entity.id
_entity.type
_entity.pdbx_description
1 polymer ?
#
loop_
_entity_poly.entity_id
_entity_poly.type
_entity_poly.pdbx_seq_one_letter_code
_entity_poly.pdbx_strand_id
1 'polypeptide(L)'
;MFEWAEECAGRGAGEILFTSMDRDGTKEGFEYATLKNLNNRLSIPIIASGGAGTKEHFWELFTNHCADAALAASVFHRREIGIRELKGYLATNGVSVRL
;
A
#
# COMPACT_ATOMS: atom_id res chain seq x y z
N MET A 1 3.92 -4.75 17.46
CA MET A 1 3.21 -4.18 16.29
C MET A 1 2.31 -5.24 15.65
N PHE A 2 2.87 -6.33 15.10
CA PHE A 2 2.07 -7.38 14.44
C PHE A 2 0.99 -7.99 15.36
N GLU A 3 1.33 -8.26 16.62
CA GLU A 3 0.37 -8.76 17.63
C GLU A 3 -0.85 -7.83 17.82
N TRP A 4 -0.65 -6.51 17.73
CA TRP A 4 -1.76 -5.56 17.86
C TRP A 4 -2.68 -5.59 16.65
N ALA A 5 -2.13 -5.77 15.46
CA ALA A 5 -2.94 -5.89 14.25
C ALA A 5 -3.73 -7.22 14.24
N GLU A 6 -3.12 -8.32 14.72
CA GLU A 6 -3.80 -9.60 14.91
C GLU A 6 -4.92 -9.49 15.95
N GLU A 7 -4.68 -8.81 17.08
CA GLU A 7 -5.68 -8.55 18.11
C GLU A 7 -6.85 -7.71 17.55
N CYS A 8 -6.56 -6.63 16.81
CA CYS A 8 -7.59 -5.82 16.14
C CYS A 8 -8.43 -6.66 15.17
N ALA A 9 -7.80 -7.51 14.37
CA ALA A 9 -8.50 -8.43 13.47
C ALA A 9 -9.37 -9.42 14.26
N GLY A 10 -8.85 -9.99 15.36
CA GLY A 10 -9.57 -10.90 16.25
C GLY A 10 -10.78 -10.24 16.95
N ARG A 11 -10.73 -8.92 17.15
CA ARG A 11 -11.83 -8.11 17.68
C ARG A 11 -12.87 -7.71 16.62
N GLY A 12 -12.69 -8.10 15.36
CA GLY A 12 -13.62 -7.85 14.28
C GLY A 12 -13.32 -6.60 13.45
N ALA A 13 -12.09 -6.07 13.49
CA ALA A 13 -11.68 -5.08 12.49
C ALA A 13 -11.81 -5.68 11.08
N GLY A 14 -12.37 -4.92 10.14
CA GLY A 14 -12.58 -5.39 8.76
C GLY A 14 -11.42 -5.09 7.82
N GLU A 15 -10.49 -4.21 8.21
CA GLU A 15 -9.35 -3.77 7.40
C GLU A 15 -8.30 -3.10 8.31
N ILE A 16 -7.03 -3.15 7.92
CA ILE A 16 -5.93 -2.44 8.61
C ILE A 16 -5.31 -1.38 7.69
N LEU A 17 -5.33 -0.12 8.12
CA LEU A 17 -4.51 0.94 7.54
C LEU A 17 -3.13 0.94 8.20
N PHE A 18 -2.13 0.46 7.48
CA PHE A 18 -0.74 0.47 7.93
C PHE A 18 -0.02 1.72 7.44
N THR A 19 0.39 2.60 8.35
CA THR A 19 1.21 3.78 8.03
C THR A 19 2.64 3.57 8.54
N SER A 20 3.62 3.60 7.64
CA SER A 20 5.03 3.63 8.01
C SER A 20 5.47 5.05 8.32
N MET A 21 5.77 5.35 9.59
CA MET A 21 6.30 6.66 10.00
C MET A 21 7.68 6.93 9.40
N ASP A 22 8.53 5.90 9.28
CA ASP A 22 9.90 6.05 8.75
C ASP A 22 9.92 6.34 7.25
N ARG A 23 8.92 5.83 6.52
CA ARG A 23 8.76 6.09 5.08
C ARG A 23 7.88 7.29 4.77
N ASP A 24 7.15 7.83 5.75
CA ASP A 24 6.20 8.88 5.45
C ASP A 24 6.92 10.15 4.95
N GLY A 25 6.43 10.67 3.82
CA GLY A 25 7.05 11.82 3.15
C GLY A 25 8.41 11.59 2.46
N THR A 26 9.06 10.44 2.59
CA THR A 26 10.41 10.21 1.99
C THR A 26 10.37 10.00 0.49
N LYS A 27 9.26 9.47 -0.04
CA LYS A 27 9.08 9.07 -1.44
C LYS A 27 10.04 7.96 -1.90
N GLU A 28 10.53 7.14 -0.98
CA GLU A 28 11.50 6.06 -1.25
C GLU A 28 10.87 4.66 -1.39
N GLY A 29 9.54 4.57 -1.44
CA GLY A 29 8.80 3.31 -1.50
C GLY A 29 8.09 2.98 -0.20
N PHE A 30 7.14 2.05 -0.28
CA PHE A 30 6.42 1.55 0.89
C PHE A 30 7.30 0.65 1.76
N GLU A 31 6.86 0.35 2.97
CA GLU A 31 7.56 -0.57 3.87
C GLU A 31 7.28 -2.03 3.51
N TYR A 32 7.81 -2.49 2.36
CA TYR A 32 7.43 -3.76 1.73
C TYR A 32 7.59 -4.98 2.62
N ALA A 33 8.69 -5.08 3.38
CA ALA A 33 8.97 -6.24 4.23
C ALA A 33 7.96 -6.35 5.38
N THR A 34 7.66 -5.22 6.03
CA THR A 34 6.68 -5.15 7.12
C THR A 34 5.27 -5.41 6.61
N LEU A 35 4.89 -4.80 5.50
CA LEU A 35 3.61 -5.02 4.83
C LEU A 35 3.43 -6.48 4.42
N LYS A 36 4.45 -7.10 3.81
CA LYS A 36 4.42 -8.52 3.44
C LYS A 36 4.23 -9.43 4.65
N ASN A 37 4.93 -9.14 5.75
CA ASN A 37 4.79 -9.90 7.00
C ASN A 37 3.37 -9.78 7.56
N LEU A 38 2.82 -8.57 7.57
CA LEU A 38 1.47 -8.30 8.05
C LEU A 38 0.42 -9.00 7.16
N ASN A 39 0.57 -8.94 5.83
CA ASN A 39 -0.34 -9.56 4.88
C ASN A 39 -0.36 -11.10 4.97
N ASN A 40 0.76 -11.71 5.36
CA ASN A 40 0.81 -13.14 5.60
C ASN A 40 0.17 -13.56 6.93
N ARG A 41 -0.03 -12.64 7.88
CA ARG A 41 -0.55 -12.91 9.23
C ARG A 41 -2.04 -12.64 9.35
N LEU A 42 -2.55 -11.65 8.64
CA LEU A 42 -3.94 -11.21 8.73
C LEU A 42 -4.80 -11.85 7.65
N SER A 43 -6.04 -12.18 8.00
CA SER A 43 -7.07 -12.63 7.06
C SER A 43 -7.91 -11.46 6.51
N ILE A 44 -7.64 -10.24 6.96
CA ILE A 44 -8.35 -9.02 6.58
C ILE A 44 -7.47 -8.14 5.68
N PRO A 45 -8.07 -7.34 4.78
CA PRO A 45 -7.31 -6.49 3.87
C PRO A 45 -6.39 -5.49 4.57
N ILE A 46 -5.30 -5.14 3.90
CA ILE A 46 -4.34 -4.13 4.34
C ILE A 46 -4.25 -2.99 3.32
N ILE A 47 -4.35 -1.76 3.82
CA ILE A 47 -4.03 -0.54 3.07
C ILE A 47 -2.62 -0.10 3.47
N ALA A 48 -1.71 -0.04 2.50
CA ALA A 48 -0.37 0.52 2.68
C ALA A 48 -0.40 2.05 2.61
N SER A 49 0.21 2.73 3.58
CA SER A 49 0.32 4.18 3.68
C SER A 49 1.74 4.62 4.06
N GLY A 50 2.22 5.70 3.45
CA GLY A 50 3.57 6.25 3.64
C GLY A 50 4.59 5.74 2.63
N GLY A 51 5.43 6.64 2.09
CA GLY A 51 6.58 6.31 1.24
C GLY A 51 6.38 6.29 -0.27
N ALA A 52 5.15 6.33 -0.78
CA ALA A 52 4.90 6.38 -2.22
C ALA A 52 5.55 7.61 -2.89
N GLY A 53 6.21 7.39 -4.03
CA GLY A 53 7.01 8.40 -4.74
C GLY A 53 6.94 8.28 -6.25
N THR A 54 6.90 7.05 -6.76
CA THR A 54 6.85 6.73 -8.19
C THR A 54 5.71 5.73 -8.46
N LYS A 55 5.38 5.49 -9.74
CA LYS A 55 4.36 4.49 -10.12
C LYS A 55 4.84 3.07 -9.84
N GLU A 56 6.14 2.87 -9.93
CA GLU A 56 6.87 1.63 -9.65
C GLU A 56 6.65 1.19 -8.21
N HIS A 57 6.60 2.12 -7.24
CA HIS A 57 6.34 1.78 -5.83
C HIS A 57 4.97 1.10 -5.64
N PHE A 58 3.95 1.53 -6.40
CA PHE A 58 2.63 0.89 -6.37
C PHE A 58 2.67 -0.47 -7.07
N TRP A 59 3.34 -0.56 -8.22
CA TRP A 59 3.46 -1.82 -8.94
C TRP A 59 4.20 -2.88 -8.12
N GLU A 60 5.30 -2.51 -7.47
CA GLU A 60 6.06 -3.39 -6.59
C GLU A 60 5.24 -3.86 -5.39
N LEU A 61 4.47 -2.95 -4.77
CA LEU A 61 3.56 -3.28 -3.66
C LEU A 61 2.55 -4.36 -4.06
N PHE A 62 1.88 -4.20 -5.20
CA PHE A 62 0.84 -5.13 -5.66
C PHE A 62 1.42 -6.43 -6.21
N THR A 63 2.50 -6.37 -7.00
CA THR A 63 3.12 -7.54 -7.63
C THR A 63 3.76 -8.45 -6.59
N ASN A 64 4.31 -7.90 -5.51
CA ASN A 64 4.85 -8.69 -4.40
C ASN A 64 3.78 -9.13 -3.39
N HIS A 65 2.50 -8.80 -3.62
CA HIS A 65 1.40 -9.08 -2.72
C HIS A 65 1.70 -8.60 -1.28
N CYS A 66 2.15 -7.34 -1.15
CA CYS A 66 2.45 -6.72 0.14
C CYS A 66 1.20 -6.13 0.81
N ALA A 67 0.22 -5.66 0.03
CA ALA A 67 -1.02 -5.07 0.52
C ALA A 67 -2.12 -5.16 -0.56
N ASP A 68 -3.38 -5.02 -0.15
CA ASP A 68 -4.56 -5.06 -1.03
C ASP A 68 -4.88 -3.69 -1.63
N ALA A 69 -4.49 -2.62 -0.93
CA ALA A 69 -4.68 -1.25 -1.35
C ALA A 69 -3.47 -0.37 -1.02
N ALA A 70 -3.36 0.74 -1.74
CA ALA A 70 -2.33 1.76 -1.51
C ALA A 70 -2.98 3.13 -1.30
N LEU A 71 -2.54 3.81 -0.26
CA LEU A 71 -2.89 5.20 0.05
C LEU A 71 -1.66 6.07 -0.13
N ALA A 72 -1.81 7.13 -0.91
CA ALA A 72 -0.81 8.18 -1.04
C ALA A 72 -1.49 9.55 -1.13
N ALA A 73 -0.90 10.57 -0.51
CA ALA A 73 -1.46 11.93 -0.51
C ALA A 73 -0.56 12.90 -1.30
N SER A 74 0.68 13.07 -0.87
CA SER A 74 1.60 14.09 -1.39
C SER A 74 1.83 14.02 -2.90
N VAL A 75 2.01 12.81 -3.46
CA VAL A 75 2.26 12.61 -4.90
C VAL A 75 1.06 13.02 -5.78
N PHE A 76 -0.17 12.86 -5.27
CA PHE A 76 -1.37 13.26 -6.00
C PHE A 76 -1.70 14.73 -5.81
N HIS A 77 -1.57 15.26 -4.57
CA HIS A 77 -1.79 16.69 -4.31
C HIS A 77 -0.81 17.58 -5.08
N ARG A 78 0.44 17.14 -5.25
CA ARG A 78 1.47 17.85 -6.02
C ARG A 78 1.42 17.56 -7.52
N ARG A 79 0.47 16.73 -7.97
CA ARG A 79 0.31 16.30 -9.38
C ARG A 79 1.57 15.67 -9.98
N GLU A 80 2.41 15.05 -9.14
CA GLU A 80 3.61 14.35 -9.57
C GLU A 80 3.26 13.04 -10.28
N ILE A 81 2.14 12.43 -9.88
CA ILE A 81 1.57 11.24 -10.51
C ILE A 81 0.09 11.49 -10.79
N GLY A 82 -0.37 11.32 -12.02
CA GLY A 82 -1.80 11.36 -12.33
C GLY A 82 -2.50 10.05 -11.95
N ILE A 83 -3.69 10.10 -11.32
CA ILE A 83 -4.44 8.88 -10.96
C ILE A 83 -4.74 8.01 -12.19
N ARG A 84 -5.17 8.62 -13.30
CA ARG A 84 -5.45 7.90 -14.55
C ARG A 84 -4.19 7.29 -15.15
N GLU A 85 -3.08 8.00 -15.07
CA GLU A 85 -1.78 7.54 -15.54
C GLU A 85 -1.26 6.36 -14.70
N LEU A 86 -1.35 6.46 -13.37
CA LEU A 86 -1.00 5.38 -12.46
C LEU A 86 -1.84 4.13 -12.74
N LYS A 87 -3.16 4.28 -12.86
CA LYS A 87 -4.04 3.17 -13.17
C LYS A 87 -3.75 2.54 -14.54
N GLY A 88 -3.49 3.35 -15.56
CA GLY A 88 -3.08 2.86 -16.88
C GLY A 88 -1.74 2.10 -16.84
N TYR A 89 -0.79 2.61 -16.06
CA TYR A 89 0.50 1.94 -15.83
C TYR A 89 0.32 0.60 -15.12
N LEU A 90 -0.45 0.57 -14.02
CA LEU A 90 -0.74 -0.65 -13.26
C LEU A 90 -1.44 -1.70 -14.12
N ALA A 91 -2.48 -1.30 -14.87
CA ALA A 91 -3.21 -2.18 -15.77
C ALA A 91 -2.32 -2.78 -16.88
N THR A 92 -1.48 -1.94 -17.50
CA THR A 92 -0.52 -2.39 -18.53
C THR A 92 0.51 -3.38 -17.98
N ASN A 93 0.85 -3.27 -16.69
CA ASN A 93 1.80 -4.15 -16.01
C ASN A 93 1.12 -5.31 -15.24
N GLY A 94 -0.12 -5.66 -15.61
CA GLY A 94 -0.79 -6.87 -15.11
C GLY A 94 -1.46 -6.75 -13.74
N VAL A 95 -1.53 -5.55 -13.15
CA VAL A 95 -2.24 -5.31 -11.89
C VAL A 95 -3.70 -4.96 -12.19
N SER A 96 -4.63 -5.74 -11.64
CA SER A 96 -6.07 -5.48 -11.79
C SER A 96 -6.45 -4.20 -11.06
N VAL A 97 -6.86 -3.19 -11.82
CA VAL A 97 -7.30 -1.89 -11.32
C VAL A 97 -8.54 -1.42 -12.06
N ARG A 98 -9.37 -0.63 -11.37
CA ARG A 98 -10.54 0.01 -11.99
C ARG A 98 -10.10 1.19 -12.86
N LEU A 99 -10.30 1.10 -14.18
CA LEU A 99 -10.04 2.17 -15.16
C LEU A 99 -11.16 3.19 -15.23
#